data_AF-A0A833QEM7-F1
#
_entry.id   AF-A0A833QEM7-F1
#
_cell.length_a   1.000
_cell.length_b   1.000
_cell.length_c   1.000
_cell.angle_alpha   90.00
_cell.angle_beta   90.00
_cell.angle_gamma   90.00
#
_symmetry.space_group_name_H-M   'P 1'
#
loop_
_entity.id
_entity.type
_entity.pdbx_description
1 polymer ?
#
loop_
_entity_poly.entity_id
_entity_poly.type
_entity_poly.pdbx_seq_one_letter_code
_entity_poly.pdbx_strand_id
1 'polypeptide(L)'
;MLTGLRALDSSRPSDQHNLVDWAKPYLSDRRKLPRLLDPRLEGRYPSKGAVLAAQLTLRCLSGDPKSRPSMEEVLAVLKEVENMKSRPKEGGDASPRPGPRRNNRGSSGLGPGQPSPRIRFF
;
A
#
# COMPACT_ATOMS: atom_id res chain seq x y z
N MET A 1 7.86 -16.06 -3.53
CA MET A 1 7.11 -16.30 -2.27
C MET A 1 6.26 -15.07 -1.99
N LEU A 2 4.97 -15.23 -1.62
CA LEU A 2 4.06 -14.09 -1.44
C LEU A 2 4.09 -13.48 -0.04
N THR A 3 4.11 -14.30 1.02
CA THR A 3 3.89 -13.85 2.42
C THR A 3 5.15 -13.84 3.28
N GLY A 4 6.19 -14.58 2.88
CA GLY A 4 7.40 -14.77 3.68
C GLY A 4 7.21 -15.60 4.95
N LEU A 5 6.03 -16.19 5.16
CA LEU A 5 5.68 -16.97 6.35
C LEU A 5 5.85 -18.47 6.14
N ARG A 6 6.09 -19.20 7.24
CA ARG A 6 6.10 -20.67 7.24
C ARG A 6 4.69 -21.22 7.05
N ALA A 7 4.58 -22.35 6.33
CA ALA A 7 3.31 -23.02 6.05
C ALA A 7 2.62 -23.55 7.32
N LEU A 8 3.40 -24.13 8.24
CA LEU A 8 2.96 -24.55 9.57
C LEU A 8 3.83 -23.87 10.62
N ASP A 9 3.19 -23.31 11.65
CA ASP A 9 3.89 -22.58 12.70
C ASP A 9 3.15 -22.64 14.03
N SER A 10 3.62 -23.51 14.92
CA SER A 10 3.06 -23.74 16.25
C SER A 10 3.31 -22.61 17.25
N SER A 11 4.10 -21.59 16.88
CA SER A 11 4.32 -20.42 17.73
C SER A 11 3.24 -19.34 17.58
N ARG A 12 2.36 -19.47 16.58
CA ARG A 12 1.25 -18.55 16.32
C ARG A 12 0.00 -19.00 17.09
N PRO A 13 -1.06 -18.18 17.18
CA PRO A 13 -2.35 -18.64 17.68
C PRO A 13 -2.86 -19.84 16.87
N SER A 14 -3.67 -20.71 17.48
CA SER A 14 -4.20 -21.94 16.85
C SER A 14 -4.84 -21.70 15.48
N ASP A 15 -5.58 -20.60 15.31
CA ASP A 15 -6.24 -20.21 14.06
C ASP A 15 -5.27 -19.75 12.94
N GLN A 16 -4.00 -19.53 13.28
CA GLN A 16 -2.95 -19.05 12.36
C GLN A 16 -1.80 -20.05 12.20
N HIS A 17 -1.90 -21.22 12.84
CA HIS A 17 -0.92 -22.30 12.67
C HIS A 17 -0.80 -22.72 11.21
N ASN A 18 -1.95 -22.86 10.52
CA ASN A 18 -1.99 -23.19 9.11
C ASN A 18 -2.04 -21.90 8.27
N LEU A 19 -0.98 -21.66 7.49
CA LEU A 19 -0.89 -20.50 6.62
C LEU A 19 -2.02 -20.43 5.61
N VAL A 20 -2.46 -21.57 5.07
CA VAL A 20 -3.51 -21.63 4.05
C VAL A 20 -4.84 -21.16 4.63
N ASP A 21 -5.21 -21.64 5.81
CA ASP A 21 -6.49 -21.29 6.43
C ASP A 21 -6.53 -19.82 6.86
N TRP A 22 -5.41 -19.30 7.38
CA TRP A 22 -5.27 -17.87 7.65
C TRP A 22 -5.26 -17.01 6.38
N ALA A 23 -4.60 -17.45 5.30
CA ALA A 23 -4.39 -16.66 4.08
C ALA A 23 -5.60 -16.62 3.14
N LYS A 24 -6.42 -17.68 3.11
CA LYS A 24 -7.63 -17.79 2.25
C LYS A 24 -8.48 -16.50 2.21
N PRO A 25 -8.92 -15.90 3.34
CA PRO A 25 -9.76 -14.69 3.30
C PRO A 25 -9.03 -13.46 2.72
N TYR A 26 -7.70 -13.42 2.74
CA TYR A 26 -6.92 -12.33 2.16
C TYR A 26 -6.62 -12.55 0.68
N LEU A 27 -6.48 -13.81 0.25
CA LEU A 27 -6.29 -14.17 -1.15
C LEU A 27 -7.55 -13.89 -1.98
N SER A 28 -8.74 -14.06 -1.40
CA SER A 28 -10.02 -13.82 -2.08
C SER A 28 -10.37 -12.35 -2.25
N ASP A 29 -9.84 -11.46 -1.40
CA ASP A 29 -10.15 -10.04 -1.44
C ASP A 29 -8.93 -9.20 -1.86
N ARG A 30 -9.04 -8.62 -3.05
CA ARG A 30 -8.00 -7.75 -3.64
C ARG A 30 -7.60 -6.58 -2.74
N ARG A 31 -8.53 -6.07 -1.91
CA ARG A 31 -8.26 -4.95 -0.98
C ARG A 31 -7.48 -5.40 0.25
N LYS A 32 -7.60 -6.67 0.63
CA LYS A 32 -6.90 -7.26 1.79
C LYS A 32 -5.55 -7.84 1.40
N LEU A 33 -5.33 -8.12 0.12
CA LEU A 33 -4.10 -8.70 -0.40
C LEU A 33 -2.80 -7.98 0.05
N PRO A 34 -2.72 -6.63 0.11
CA PRO A 34 -1.51 -5.96 0.59
C PRO A 34 -1.11 -6.31 2.02
N ARG A 35 -2.06 -6.74 2.86
CA ARG A 35 -1.78 -7.19 4.25
C ARG A 35 -1.21 -8.60 4.30
N LEU A 36 -1.40 -9.38 3.24
CA LEU A 36 -0.91 -10.74 3.12
C LEU A 36 0.52 -10.77 2.56
N LEU A 37 0.89 -9.78 1.76
CA LEU A 37 2.17 -9.73 1.07
C LEU A 37 3.33 -9.50 2.05
N ASP A 38 4.46 -10.11 1.74
CA ASP A 38 5.68 -10.05 2.54
C ASP A 38 6.10 -8.58 2.74
N PRO A 39 6.15 -8.09 3.99
CA PRO A 39 6.57 -6.72 4.29
C PRO A 39 7.94 -6.36 3.71
N ARG A 40 8.82 -7.36 3.53
CA ARG A 40 10.17 -7.20 2.95
C ARG A 40 10.16 -6.83 1.47
N LEU A 41 9.02 -6.96 0.79
CA LEU A 41 8.87 -6.48 -0.57
C LEU A 41 8.76 -4.96 -0.64
N GLU A 42 8.52 -4.26 0.47
CA GLU A 42 8.49 -2.79 0.56
C GLU A 42 7.57 -2.13 -0.50
N GLY A 43 6.50 -2.81 -0.93
CA GLY A 43 5.62 -2.32 -2.00
C GLY A 43 6.24 -2.36 -3.40
N ARG A 44 7.45 -2.90 -3.55
CA ARG A 44 8.18 -3.08 -4.83
C ARG A 44 7.65 -4.28 -5.61
N TYR A 45 6.36 -4.31 -5.85
CA TYR A 45 5.71 -5.34 -6.66
C TYR A 45 4.64 -4.70 -7.55
N PRO A 46 4.45 -5.20 -8.78
CA PRO A 46 3.34 -4.76 -9.60
C PRO A 46 2.02 -5.18 -8.95
N SER A 47 1.14 -4.22 -8.66
CA SER A 47 -0.14 -4.52 -8.00
C SER A 47 -0.97 -5.53 -8.79
N LYS A 48 -0.95 -5.46 -10.13
CA LYS A 48 -1.62 -6.43 -11.00
C LYS A 48 -1.00 -7.83 -10.91
N GLY A 49 0.33 -7.92 -10.87
CA GLY A 49 1.04 -9.20 -10.74
C GLY A 49 0.79 -9.86 -9.38
N ALA A 50 0.73 -9.08 -8.29
CA ALA A 50 0.36 -9.61 -6.98
C ALA A 50 -1.03 -10.25 -6.96
N VAL A 51 -2.00 -9.61 -7.61
CA VAL A 51 -3.38 -10.11 -7.69
C VAL A 51 -3.46 -11.39 -8.51
N LEU A 52 -2.75 -11.45 -9.64
CA LEU A 52 -2.66 -12.66 -10.45
C LEU A 52 -2.01 -13.81 -9.68
N ALA A 53 -0.91 -13.55 -8.97
CA ALA A 53 -0.26 -14.54 -8.14
C ALA A 53 -1.17 -15.03 -7.00
N ALA A 54 -1.98 -14.15 -6.40
CA ALA A 54 -2.97 -14.53 -5.40
C ALA A 54 -4.07 -15.42 -5.96
N GLN A 55 -4.60 -15.08 -7.14
CA GLN A 55 -5.61 -15.89 -7.83
C GLN A 55 -5.06 -17.27 -8.24
N LEU A 56 -3.82 -17.31 -8.73
CA LEU A 56 -3.14 -18.56 -9.03
C LEU A 56 -3.01 -19.44 -7.78
N THR A 57 -2.59 -18.82 -6.66
CA THR A 57 -2.48 -19.51 -5.36
C THR A 57 -3.82 -20.10 -4.92
N LEU A 58 -4.94 -19.37 -5.07
CA LEU A 58 -6.27 -19.90 -4.76
C LEU A 58 -6.64 -21.11 -5.61
N ARG A 59 -6.37 -21.07 -6.91
CA ARG A 59 -6.66 -22.21 -7.81
C ARG A 59 -5.81 -23.43 -7.43
N CYS A 60 -4.54 -23.23 -7.12
CA CYS A 60 -3.65 -24.31 -6.66
C CYS A 60 -4.12 -24.93 -5.33
N LEU A 61 -4.70 -24.11 -4.44
CA LEU A 61 -5.22 -24.53 -3.14
C LEU A 61 -6.68 -25.03 -3.17
N SER A 62 -7.26 -25.19 -4.36
CA SER A 62 -8.63 -25.70 -4.50
C SER A 62 -8.80 -27.05 -3.81
N GLY A 63 -9.92 -27.21 -3.08
CA GLY A 63 -10.29 -28.48 -2.48
C GLY A 63 -10.56 -29.55 -3.54
N ASP A 64 -11.12 -29.16 -4.68
CA ASP A 64 -11.35 -30.03 -5.83
C ASP A 64 -10.06 -30.16 -6.67
N PRO A 65 -9.52 -31.38 -6.85
CA PRO A 65 -8.29 -31.61 -7.62
C PRO A 65 -8.40 -31.29 -9.11
N LYS A 66 -9.58 -31.42 -9.72
CA LYS A 66 -9.79 -31.16 -11.16
C LYS A 66 -9.79 -29.66 -11.46
N SER A 67 -10.10 -28.84 -10.46
CA SER A 67 -10.03 -27.39 -10.56
C SER A 67 -8.60 -26.85 -10.37
N ARG A 68 -7.64 -27.69 -9.98
CA ARG A 68 -6.25 -27.27 -9.81
C ARG A 68 -5.58 -27.16 -11.19
N PRO A 69 -4.86 -26.08 -11.46
CA PRO A 69 -4.16 -25.91 -12.72
C PRO A 69 -3.02 -26.92 -12.85
N SER A 70 -2.72 -27.30 -14.08
CA SER A 70 -1.51 -28.04 -14.42
C SER A 70 -0.26 -27.21 -14.15
N MET A 71 0.89 -27.88 -13.97
CA MET A 71 2.16 -27.17 -13.77
C MET A 71 2.53 -26.27 -14.96
N GLU A 72 2.13 -26.64 -16.17
CA GLU A 72 2.32 -25.82 -17.37
C GLU A 72 1.55 -24.48 -17.29
N GLU A 73 0.27 -24.53 -16.88
CA GLU A 73 -0.54 -23.33 -16.66
C GLU A 73 0.02 -22.47 -15.51
N VAL A 74 0.50 -23.10 -14.44
CA VAL A 74 1.17 -22.40 -13.33
C VAL A 74 2.38 -21.62 -13.85
N LEU A 75 3.22 -22.24 -14.67
CA LEU A 75 4.39 -21.60 -15.26
C LEU A 75 4.01 -20.46 -16.21
N ALA A 76 2.98 -20.65 -17.04
CA ALA A 76 2.51 -19.61 -17.95
C ALA A 76 2.09 -18.34 -17.21
N VAL A 77 1.29 -18.49 -16.14
CA VAL A 77 0.86 -17.36 -15.32
C VAL A 77 2.02 -16.71 -14.57
N LEU A 78 2.95 -17.51 -14.03
CA LEU A 78 4.12 -16.97 -13.33
C LEU A 78 5.05 -16.17 -14.26
N LYS A 79 5.25 -16.64 -15.50
CA LYS A 79 5.98 -15.89 -16.53
C LYS A 79 5.30 -14.56 -16.87
N GLU A 80 3.98 -14.56 -16.94
CA GLU A 80 3.21 -13.33 -17.14
C GLU A 80 3.44 -12.34 -15.99
N VAL A 81 3.37 -12.81 -14.74
CA VAL A 81 3.64 -11.99 -13.54
C VAL A 81 5.06 -11.43 -13.54
N GLU A 82 6.06 -12.22 -13.94
CA GLU A 82 7.45 -11.76 -14.07
C GLU A 82 7.60 -10.66 -15.13
N ASN A 83 6.90 -10.79 -16.26
CA ASN A 83 6.92 -9.80 -17.34
C ASN A 83 6.21 -8.49 -16.94
N MET A 84 5.36 -8.50 -15.92
CA MET A 84 4.67 -7.31 -15.40
C MET A 84 5.55 -6.38 -14.54
N LYS A 85 6.89 -6.52 -14.57
CA LYS A 85 7.86 -5.75 -13.78
C LYS A 85 7.41 -4.31 -13.55
N SER A 86 7.33 -3.94 -12.28
CA SER A 86 6.92 -2.63 -11.82
C SER A 86 7.81 -1.57 -12.47
N ARG A 87 7.24 -0.75 -13.36
CA ARG A 87 7.80 0.59 -13.60
C ARG A 87 7.90 1.26 -12.23
N PRO A 88 9.09 1.72 -11.80
CA PRO A 88 9.16 2.53 -10.60
C PRO A 88 8.25 3.74 -10.83
N LYS A 89 7.37 4.03 -9.86
CA LYS A 89 6.76 5.35 -9.78
C LYS A 89 7.87 6.33 -9.36
N GLU A 90 8.72 6.71 -10.30
CA GLU A 90 9.41 8.00 -10.21
C GLU A 90 8.39 9.06 -10.61
N GLY A 91 8.00 9.92 -9.68
CA GLY A 91 7.04 10.99 -9.95
C GLY A 91 6.18 11.33 -8.74
N GLY A 92 6.78 12.00 -7.76
CA GLY A 92 6.08 12.53 -6.61
C GLY A 92 6.95 13.46 -5.76
N ASP A 93 7.94 14.14 -6.35
CA ASP A 93 8.60 15.29 -5.75
C ASP A 93 8.23 16.55 -6.54
N ALA A 94 8.18 17.68 -5.84
CA ALA A 94 7.84 19.03 -6.29
C ALA A 94 6.35 19.33 -6.57
N SER A 95 5.59 19.53 -5.50
CA SER A 95 4.63 20.64 -5.50
C SER A 95 5.43 21.94 -5.32
N PRO A 96 5.51 22.85 -6.31
CA PRO A 96 6.02 24.19 -6.06
C PRO A 96 4.92 24.91 -5.27
N ARG A 97 5.17 25.11 -3.97
CA ARG A 97 4.39 26.04 -3.17
C ARG A 97 4.40 27.40 -3.89
N PRO A 98 3.25 27.98 -4.27
CA PRO A 98 3.24 29.37 -4.69
C PRO A 98 3.56 30.21 -3.45
N GLY A 99 4.70 30.91 -3.47
CA GLY A 99 5.04 31.86 -2.42
C GLY A 99 3.97 32.96 -2.29
N PRO A 100 3.78 33.55 -1.10
CA PRO A 100 2.76 34.57 -0.90
C PRO A 100 3.09 35.82 -1.75
N ARG A 101 2.16 36.21 -2.62
CA ARG A 101 2.22 37.45 -3.40
C ARG A 101 2.22 38.66 -2.46
N ARG A 102 3.32 39.39 -2.45
CA ARG A 102 3.49 40.68 -1.77
C ARG A 102 2.72 41.76 -2.54
N ASN A 103 1.59 42.21 -1.99
CA ASN A 103 0.79 43.28 -2.56
C ASN A 103 1.27 44.63 -2.02
N ASN A 104 2.04 45.37 -2.82
CA ASN A 104 2.36 46.77 -2.56
C ASN A 104 1.15 47.61 -2.97
N ARG A 105 0.37 48.06 -2.00
CA ARG A 105 -0.61 49.12 -2.19
C ARG A 105 -0.35 50.21 -1.16
N GLY A 106 0.46 51.19 -1.56
CA GLY A 106 0.50 52.47 -0.87
C GLY A 106 -0.78 53.24 -1.17
N SER A 107 -1.32 53.95 -0.16
CA SER A 107 -1.60 55.39 -0.22
C SER A 107 -2.40 55.84 1.02
N SER A 108 -1.77 56.78 1.76
CA SER A 108 -2.34 58.01 2.37
C SER A 108 -3.49 57.97 3.41
N GLY A 109 -3.26 58.68 4.53
CA GLY A 109 -4.29 59.36 5.34
C GLY A 109 -4.18 59.07 6.85
N LEU A 110 -3.38 59.81 7.61
CA LEU A 110 -3.77 60.98 8.44
C LEU A 110 -4.68 60.66 9.65
N GLY A 111 -4.12 60.82 10.86
CA GLY A 111 -4.86 60.93 12.12
C GLY A 111 -3.91 60.95 13.35
N PRO A 112 -3.80 62.05 14.11
CA PRO A 112 -2.92 62.14 15.28
C PRO A 112 -3.68 61.88 16.60
N GLY A 113 -3.00 61.40 17.64
CA GLY A 113 -3.49 61.48 19.03
C GLY A 113 -3.04 60.36 19.97
N GLN A 114 -1.95 60.60 20.70
CA GLN A 114 -1.60 59.97 22.00
C GLN A 114 -2.62 60.40 23.10
N PRO A 115 -2.60 59.88 24.37
CA PRO A 115 -1.68 58.94 25.04
C PRO A 115 -2.33 57.79 25.89
N SER A 116 -1.46 56.96 26.48
CA SER A 116 -1.64 55.84 27.44
C SER A 116 -2.33 56.25 28.79
N PRO A 117 -2.70 55.38 29.79
CA PRO A 117 -1.87 54.28 30.37
C PRO A 117 -2.55 53.02 31.01
N ARG A 118 -1.73 51.95 31.11
CA ARG A 118 -1.50 51.00 32.24
C ARG A 118 -2.59 50.06 32.85
N ILE A 119 -2.12 48.80 33.06
CA ILE A 119 -2.32 47.90 34.25
C ILE A 119 -3.66 47.11 34.31
N ARG A 120 -3.80 45.83 34.73
CA ARG A 120 -2.93 44.81 35.37
C ARG A 120 -3.47 43.39 35.08
N PHE A 121 -2.59 42.40 35.25
CA PHE A 121 -2.88 40.97 35.38
C PHE A 121 -3.81 40.66 36.57
N PHE A 122 -4.64 39.63 36.41
CA PHE A 122 -4.89 38.64 37.46
C PHE A 122 -4.63 37.26 36.85
#